data_AF-A0A850KJY7-F1
#
_entry.id   AF-A0A850KJY7-F1
#
_cell.length_a   1.000
_cell.length_b   1.000
_cell.length_c   1.000
_cell.angle_alpha   90.00
_cell.angle_beta   90.00
_cell.angle_gamma   90.00
#
_symmetry.space_group_name_H-M   'P 1'
#
loop_
_entity.id
_entity.type
_entity.pdbx_description
1 polymer ?
#
loop_
_entity_poly.entity_id
_entity_poly.type
_entity_poly.pdbx_seq_one_letter_code
_entity_poly.pdbx_strand_id
1 'polypeptide(L)' 'MMSNDFSNAHEILRTSSKLFYSVPETMELLCVGRTTLHSLTASGRISKTKIGRKTVYSVNSILTYFNSVN' A
#
# COMPACT_ATOMS: atom_id res chain seq x y z
N MET A 1 16.15 -14.95 -11.91
CA MET A 1 15.09 -13.96 -12.24
C MET A 1 14.53 -13.43 -10.94
N MET A 2 15.11 -12.35 -10.40
CA MET A 2 14.49 -11.59 -9.32
C MET A 2 13.89 -10.35 -9.98
N SER A 3 12.60 -10.40 -10.24
CA SER A 3 11.88 -9.25 -10.78
C SER A 3 11.85 -8.16 -9.72
N ASN A 4 12.03 -6.91 -10.16
CA ASN A 4 12.12 -5.74 -9.31
C ASN A 4 10.74 -5.43 -8.71
N ASP A 5 10.37 -6.07 -7.59
CA ASP A 5 9.01 -6.09 -7.03
C ASP A 5 8.42 -4.68 -6.78
N PHE A 6 9.25 -3.70 -6.41
CA PHE A 6 8.82 -2.33 -6.14
C PHE A 6 8.39 -1.55 -7.39
N SER A 7 9.07 -1.75 -8.53
CA SER A 7 8.72 -1.06 -9.78
C SER A 7 7.38 -1.56 -10.35
N ASN A 8 7.12 -2.86 -10.18
CA ASN A 8 5.87 -3.48 -10.61
C ASN A 8 4.67 -3.00 -9.77
N ALA A 9 4.85 -2.83 -8.46
CA ALA A 9 3.78 -2.36 -7.57
C ALA A 9 3.26 -0.96 -7.96
N HIS A 10 4.15 -0.03 -8.33
CA HIS A 10 3.76 1.31 -8.77
C HIS A 10 2.96 1.28 -10.09
N GLU A 11 3.35 0.42 -11.04
CA GLU A 11 2.64 0.26 -12.31
C GLU A 11 1.26 -0.41 -12.14
N ILE A 12 1.17 -1.40 -11.24
CA ILE A 12 -0.10 -2.04 -10.86
C ILE A 12 -1.04 -1.00 -10.23
N LEU A 13 -0.56 -0.16 -9.31
CA LEU A 13 -1.38 0.86 -8.66
C LEU A 13 -1.91 1.90 -9.65
N ARG A 14 -1.13 2.25 -10.69
CA ARG A 14 -1.55 3.19 -11.73
C ARG A 14 -2.53 2.58 -12.74
N THR A 15 -2.38 1.29 -13.04
CA THR A 15 -3.18 0.60 -14.07
C THR A 15 -4.43 -0.06 -13.48
N SER A 16 -4.44 -0.35 -12.18
CA SER A 16 -5.57 -0.96 -11.50
C SER A 16 -6.68 0.05 -11.24
N SER A 17 -7.91 -0.29 -11.61
CA SER A 17 -9.12 0.45 -11.26
C SER A 17 -9.52 0.30 -9.78
N LYS A 18 -8.74 -0.45 -9.00
CA LYS A 18 -9.05 -0.75 -7.60
C LYS A 18 -8.66 0.41 -6.70
N LEU A 19 -9.64 1.10 -6.12
CA LEU A 19 -9.40 2.28 -5.27
C LEU A 19 -8.87 1.95 -3.86
N PHE A 20 -9.12 0.73 -3.37
CA PHE A 20 -8.81 0.31 -2.00
C PHE A 20 -8.18 -1.08 -1.96
N TYR A 21 -7.10 -1.23 -1.21
CA TYR A 21 -6.40 -2.49 -1.00
C TYR A 21 -6.57 -2.99 0.42
N SER A 22 -6.69 -4.31 0.57
CA SER A 22 -6.73 -4.95 1.87
C SER A 22 -5.36 -4.89 2.56
N VAL A 23 -5.32 -5.15 3.87
CA VAL A 23 -4.05 -5.28 4.61
C VAL A 23 -3.05 -6.22 3.94
N PRO A 24 -3.38 -7.48 3.60
CA PRO A 24 -2.43 -8.39 2.95
C PRO A 24 -1.95 -7.87 1.59
N GLU A 25 -2.85 -7.34 0.76
CA GLU A 25 -2.48 -6.78 -0.55
C GLU A 25 -1.53 -5.59 -0.42
N THR A 26 -1.77 -4.74 0.58
CA THR A 26 -0.90 -3.57 0.86
C THR A 26 0.47 -4.01 1.35
N MET A 27 0.54 -5.10 2.12
CA MET A 27 1.82 -5.70 2.54
C MET A 27 2.62 -6.22 1.35
N GLU A 28 1.94 -6.90 0.41
CA GLU A 28 2.56 -7.40 -0.82
C GLU A 28 3.04 -6.25 -1.71
N LEU A 29 2.20 -5.24 -1.93
CA LEU A 29 2.52 -4.06 -2.74
C LEU A 29 3.72 -3.27 -2.19
N LEU A 30 3.79 -3.10 -0.87
CA LEU A 30 4.88 -2.38 -0.23
C LEU A 30 6.07 -3.30 0.11
N CYS A 31 5.95 -4.61 -0.11
CA CYS A 31 6.89 -5.62 0.34
C CYS A 31 7.29 -5.45 1.83
N VAL A 32 6.32 -5.14 2.70
CA VAL A 32 6.54 -4.90 4.13
C VAL A 32 5.77 -5.87 5.02
N GLY A 33 6.31 -6.13 6.21
CA GLY A 33 5.61 -6.89 7.24
C GLY A 33 4.43 -6.13 7.87
N ARG A 34 3.53 -6.88 8.53
CA ARG A 34 2.39 -6.31 9.29
C ARG A 34 2.82 -5.22 10.26
N THR A 35 3.88 -5.46 11.02
CA THR A 35 4.39 -4.52 12.03
C THR A 35 4.81 -3.20 11.41
N THR A 36 5.52 -3.26 10.27
CA THR A 36 5.93 -2.08 9.52
C THR A 36 4.73 -1.34 8.96
N LEU A 37 3.76 -2.05 8.35
CA LEU A 37 2.53 -1.43 7.85
C LEU A 37 1.75 -0.72 8.96
N HIS A 38 1.62 -1.35 10.13
CA HIS A 38 0.97 -0.74 11.30
C HIS A 38 1.75 0.49 11.81
N SER A 39 3.08 0.43 11.81
CA SER A 39 3.94 1.55 12.21
C SER A 39 3.84 2.73 11.24
N LEU A 40 3.79 2.47 9.93
CA LEU A 40 3.58 3.48 8.89
C LEU A 40 2.20 4.13 9.01
N THR A 41 1.20 3.33 9.34
CA THR A 41 -0.17 3.82 9.61
C THR A 41 -0.21 4.69 10.87
N ALA A 42 0.44 4.24 11.95
CA ALA A 42 0.51 4.97 13.22
C ALA A 42 1.29 6.29 13.08
N SER A 43 2.30 6.31 12.21
CA SER A 43 3.09 7.50 11.88
C SER A 43 2.36 8.47 10.94
N GLY A 44 1.14 8.14 10.49
CA GLY A 44 0.36 8.97 9.56
C GLY A 44 0.86 8.98 8.11
N ARG A 45 1.84 8.14 7.77
CA ARG A 45 2.40 8.07 6.41
C ARG A 45 1.46 7.39 5.40
N ILE A 46 0.61 6.49 5.88
CA ILE A 46 -0.39 5.80 5.07
C ILE A 46 -1.74 5.87 5.79
N SER A 47 -2.76 6.40 5.12
CA SER A 47 -4.11 6.46 5.69
C SER A 47 -4.84 5.13 5.51
N LYS A 48 -5.31 4.57 6.63
CA LYS A 48 -6.25 3.45 6.61
C LYS A 48 -7.68 3.96 6.62
N THR A 49 -8.54 3.30 5.86
CA THR A 49 -9.99 3.48 5.89
C THR A 49 -10.62 2.17 6.33
N LYS A 50 -11.62 2.24 7.22
CA LYS A 50 -12.37 1.05 7.62
C LYS A 50 -13.66 1.00 6.81
N ILE A 51 -13.82 -0.02 5.98
CA ILE A 51 -15.05 -0.25 5.21
C ILE A 51 -15.74 -1.48 5.83
N GLY A 52 -16.81 -1.23 6.57
CA GLY A 52 -17.51 -2.24 7.36
C GLY A 52 -16.63 -2.86 8.44
N ARG A 53 -16.38 -4.17 8.35
CA ARG A 53 -15.52 -4.92 9.29
C ARG A 53 -14.05 -4.99 8.85
N LYS A 54 -13.72 -4.54 7.63
CA LYS A 54 -12.37 -4.67 7.06
C LYS A 54 -11.62 -3.35 7.07
N THR A 55 -10.32 -3.43 7.36
CA THR A 55 -9.39 -2.32 7.20
C THR A 55 -8.82 -2.38 5.79
N VAL A 56 -8.91 -1.28 5.07
CA VAL A 56 -8.38 -1.10 3.73
C VAL A 56 -7.54 0.17 3.65
N TYR A 57 -6.70 0.26 2.62
CA TYR A 57 -5.81 1.38 2.36
C TYR A 57 -6.11 1.93 0.97
N SER A 58 -6.19 3.26 0.84
CA SER A 58 -6.48 3.86 -0.45
C SER A 58 -5.25 3.82 -1.36
N VAL A 59 -5.46 3.59 -2.66
CA VAL A 59 -4.43 3.73 -3.70
C VAL A 59 -3.68 5.04 -3.54
N ASN A 60 -4.43 6.14 -3.37
CA ASN A 60 -3.85 7.47 -3.31
C ASN A 60 -2.85 7.60 -2.16
N SER A 61 -3.17 7.10 -0.96
CA SER A 61 -2.21 7.12 0.15
C SER A 61 -0.99 6.25 -0.10
N ILE A 62 -1.17 5.07 -0.72
CA ILE A 62 -0.06 4.17 -1.04
C ILE A 62 0.86 4.83 -2.09
N LEU A 63 0.29 5.42 -3.14
CA LEU A 63 1.03 6.15 -4.17
C LEU A 63 1.74 7.38 -3.61
N THR A 64 1.10 8.17 -2.76
CA THR A 64 1.74 9.31 -2.09
C THR A 64 2.95 8.85 -1.26
N TYR A 65 2.82 7.72 -0.56
CA TYR A 65 3.94 7.13 0.16
C TYR A 65 5.07 6.72 -0.80
N PHE A 66 4.78 6.03 -1.89
CA PHE A 66 5.78 5.66 -2.90
C PHE A 66 6.51 6.89 -3.46
N ASN A 67 5.79 7.95 -3.80
CA ASN A 67 6.37 9.21 -4.31
C ASN A 67 7.17 9.97 -3.25
N SER A 68 6.93 9.74 -1.96
CA SER A 68 7.68 10.39 -0.88
C SER A 68 8.98 9.68 -0.54
N VAL A 69 9.12 8.40 -0.90
CA VAL A 69 10.28 7.54 -0.54
C VAL A 69 11.26 7.38 -1.72
N ASN A 70 10.81 7.65 -2.95
CA ASN A 70 11.59 7.63 -4.18
C ASN A 70 11.99 9.06 -4.57
#